data_AF-A0A645JN07-F1
#
_entry.id   AF-A0A645JN07-F1
#
_cell.length_a   1.000
_cell.length_b   1.000
_cell.length_c   1.000
_cell.angle_alpha   90.00
_cell.angle_beta   90.00
_cell.angle_gamma   90.00
#
_symmetry.space_group_name_H-M   'P 1'
#
loop_
_entity.id
_entity.type
_entity.pdbx_description
1 polymer ?
#
loop_
_entity_poly.entity_id
_entity_poly.type
_entity_poly.pdbx_seq_one_letter_code
_entity_poly.pdbx_strand_id
1 'polypeptide(L)'
;MKELEEKYTPPIVKKVGDLAKKVGGHGGMDFMMDWRLIDCLRNGLPLDQNVYDAALWSSMVALTEWSVANDSEPIEVPDFTCGAYKANQPIDISMEKGGNTGVRLESIKTDESVKQQNV
;
A
#
# COMPACT_ATOMS: atom_id res chain seq x y z
N MET A 1 23.55 -7.47 0.85
CA MET A 1 22.07 -7.46 0.85
C MET A 1 21.51 -7.11 2.22
N LYS A 2 21.78 -7.89 3.27
CA LYS A 2 21.26 -7.61 4.64
C LYS A 2 21.51 -6.19 5.15
N GLU A 3 22.71 -5.65 4.98
CA GLU A 3 23.04 -4.27 5.40
C GLU A 3 22.18 -3.21 4.68
N LEU A 4 21.85 -3.44 3.40
CA LEU A 4 20.98 -2.55 2.63
C LEU A 4 19.52 -2.68 3.07
N GLU A 5 19.05 -3.90 3.28
CA GLU A 5 17.70 -4.15 3.79
C GLU A 5 17.52 -3.48 5.15
N GLU A 6 18.42 -3.69 6.11
CA GLU A 6 18.32 -3.09 7.44
C GLU A 6 18.30 -1.55 7.38
N LYS A 7 19.19 -0.97 6.55
CA LYS A 7 19.31 0.47 6.37
C LYS A 7 18.08 1.10 5.73
N TYR A 8 17.50 0.46 4.72
CA TYR A 8 16.45 1.06 3.88
C TYR A 8 15.05 0.46 4.08
N THR A 9 14.86 -0.49 4.99
CA THR A 9 13.53 -1.03 5.29
C THR A 9 12.62 0.09 5.83
N PRO A 10 11.48 0.36 5.16
CA PRO A 10 10.56 1.42 5.60
C PRO A 10 9.93 1.14 6.97
N PRO A 11 9.57 2.18 7.75
CA PRO A 11 8.97 2.03 9.08
C PRO A 11 7.72 1.14 9.12
N ILE A 12 6.84 1.20 8.12
CA ILE A 12 5.64 0.34 8.05
C ILE A 12 6.02 -1.15 8.01
N VAL A 13 7.06 -1.50 7.26
CA VAL A 13 7.57 -2.88 7.17
C VAL A 13 8.18 -3.31 8.49
N LYS A 14 8.93 -2.44 9.17
CA LYS A 14 9.45 -2.73 10.53
C LYS A 14 8.33 -2.95 11.55
N LYS A 15 7.21 -2.24 11.39
CA LYS A 15 6.11 -2.24 12.35
C LYS A 15 5.19 -3.44 12.22
N VAL A 16 4.81 -3.82 11.00
CA VAL A 16 3.85 -4.91 10.76
C VAL A 16 4.36 -6.01 9.85
N GLY A 17 5.57 -5.92 9.29
CA GLY A 17 6.07 -6.84 8.27
C GLY A 17 6.16 -8.30 8.70
N ASP A 18 6.62 -8.58 9.93
CA ASP A 18 6.69 -9.96 10.43
C ASP A 18 5.29 -10.56 10.67
N LEU A 19 4.36 -9.74 11.15
CA LEU A 19 2.96 -10.14 11.30
C LEU A 19 2.30 -10.35 9.94
N ALA A 20 2.57 -9.46 8.99
CA ALA A 20 2.08 -9.51 7.64
C ALA A 20 2.50 -10.82 6.94
N LYS A 21 3.77 -11.21 7.07
CA LYS A 21 4.27 -12.50 6.57
C LYS A 21 3.55 -13.70 7.19
N LYS A 22 3.25 -13.64 8.50
CA LYS A 22 2.54 -14.72 9.22
C LYS A 22 1.09 -14.86 8.78
N VAL A 23 0.39 -13.74 8.55
CA VAL A 23 -1.00 -13.76 8.06
C VAL A 23 -1.06 -14.20 6.60
N GLY A 24 -0.07 -13.80 5.80
CA GLY A 24 0.02 -14.16 4.39
C GLY A 24 -0.71 -13.19 3.46
N GLY A 25 -1.03 -13.68 2.26
CA GLY A 25 -1.48 -12.84 1.14
C GLY A 25 -0.30 -12.23 0.38
N HIS A 26 0.06 -12.81 -0.76
CA HIS A 26 1.22 -12.42 -1.59
C HIS A 26 2.51 -12.14 -0.80
N GLY A 27 2.84 -12.98 0.19
CA GLY A 27 4.03 -12.80 1.05
C GLY A 27 3.87 -11.81 2.21
N GLY A 28 2.65 -11.32 2.43
CA GLY A 28 2.25 -10.40 3.52
C GLY A 28 1.85 -9.01 3.03
N MET A 29 2.07 -8.67 1.77
CA MET A 29 1.75 -7.32 1.29
C MET A 29 0.25 -7.01 1.33
N ASP A 30 -0.62 -8.00 1.11
CA ASP A 30 -2.07 -7.82 1.16
C ASP A 30 -2.52 -7.39 2.56
N PHE A 31 -2.01 -8.09 3.59
CA PHE A 31 -2.28 -7.73 4.98
C PHE A 31 -1.78 -6.33 5.31
N MET A 32 -0.58 -5.96 4.85
CA MET A 32 -0.02 -4.65 5.11
C MET A 32 -0.85 -3.54 4.45
N MET A 33 -1.32 -3.77 3.23
CA MET A 33 -2.21 -2.87 2.50
C MET A 33 -3.53 -2.67 3.25
N ASP A 34 -4.21 -3.75 3.62
CA ASP A 34 -5.50 -3.68 4.34
C ASP A 34 -5.33 -3.04 5.72
N TRP A 35 -4.27 -3.41 6.45
CA TRP A 35 -3.97 -2.82 7.74
C TRP A 35 -3.78 -1.31 7.64
N ARG A 36 -3.05 -0.85 6.62
CA ARG A 36 -2.79 0.58 6.41
C ARG A 36 -4.04 1.33 6.00
N LEU A 37 -4.86 0.75 5.12
CA LEU A 37 -6.17 1.30 4.77
C LEU A 37 -7.03 1.53 6.03
N ILE A 38 -7.16 0.50 6.88
CA ILE A 38 -7.93 0.60 8.13
C ILE A 38 -7.32 1.64 9.08
N ASP A 39 -5.99 1.73 9.13
CA ASP A 39 -5.29 2.70 9.95
C ASP A 39 -5.56 4.16 9.53
N CYS A 40 -5.58 4.44 8.22
CA CYS A 40 -6.00 5.74 7.72
C CYS A 40 -7.45 6.06 8.12
N LEU A 41 -8.37 5.11 7.95
CA LEU A 41 -9.78 5.29 8.27
C LEU A 41 -10.01 5.55 9.76
N ARG A 42 -9.31 4.85 10.65
CA ARG A 42 -9.43 5.04 12.10
C ARG A 42 -8.87 6.37 12.58
N ASN A 43 -7.84 6.89 11.91
CA ASN A 43 -7.15 8.11 12.32
C ASN A 43 -7.58 9.36 11.52
N GLY A 44 -8.53 9.24 10.59
CA GLY A 44 -8.96 10.35 9.74
C GLY A 44 -7.85 10.86 8.82
N LEU A 45 -6.94 9.98 8.40
CA LEU A 45 -5.85 10.31 7.49
C LEU A 45 -6.28 10.15 6.03
N PRO A 46 -5.70 10.90 5.09
CA PRO A 46 -5.81 10.57 3.68
C PRO A 46 -5.28 9.16 3.42
N LEU A 47 -5.84 8.49 2.42
CA LEU A 47 -5.32 7.20 1.96
C LEU A 47 -3.98 7.41 1.24
N ASP A 48 -3.08 6.44 1.36
CA ASP A 48 -1.78 6.48 0.66
C ASP A 48 -1.95 6.39 -0.87
N GLN A 49 -3.09 5.87 -1.34
CA GLN A 49 -3.49 5.85 -2.75
C GLN A 49 -4.93 6.37 -2.83
N ASN A 50 -5.14 7.49 -3.52
CA ASN A 50 -6.45 8.13 -3.62
C ASN A 50 -7.18 7.74 -4.92
N VAL A 51 -8.40 8.26 -5.10
CA VAL A 51 -9.25 7.95 -6.26
C VAL A 51 -8.63 8.37 -7.60
N TYR A 52 -7.84 9.44 -7.62
CA TYR A 52 -7.19 9.91 -8.83
C TYR A 52 -6.01 9.03 -9.24
N ASP A 53 -5.27 8.49 -8.26
CA ASP A 53 -4.23 7.50 -8.51
C ASP A 53 -4.84 6.23 -9.12
N ALA A 54 -5.95 5.76 -8.53
CA ALA A 54 -6.69 4.61 -9.05
C ALA A 54 -7.22 4.84 -10.47
N ALA A 55 -7.79 6.01 -10.75
CA ALA A 55 -8.28 6.37 -12.08
C ALA A 55 -7.14 6.44 -13.11
N LEU A 56 -6.02 7.06 -12.74
CA LEU A 56 -4.83 7.16 -13.58
C LEU A 56 -4.32 5.77 -13.96
N TRP A 57 -4.07 4.89 -12.98
CA TRP A 57 -3.54 3.55 -13.24
C TRP A 57 -4.53 2.67 -14.01
N SER A 58 -5.82 2.74 -13.70
CA SER A 58 -6.85 1.95 -14.38
C SER A 58 -7.04 2.39 -15.83
N SER A 59 -6.87 3.69 -16.12
CA SER A 59 -7.03 4.22 -17.48
C SER A 59 -6.04 3.60 -18.47
N MET A 60 -4.89 3.12 -18.00
CA MET A 60 -3.89 2.49 -18.86
C MET A 60 -4.42 1.29 -19.63
N VAL A 61 -5.38 0.53 -19.07
CA VAL A 61 -6.00 -0.60 -19.78
C VAL A 61 -6.61 -0.13 -21.10
N ALA A 62 -7.53 0.83 -21.05
CA ALA A 62 -8.22 1.34 -22.24
C ALA A 62 -7.28 2.14 -23.17
N LEU A 63 -6.39 2.97 -22.61
CA LEU A 63 -5.49 3.80 -23.42
C LEU A 63 -4.46 2.96 -24.18
N THR A 64 -3.93 1.89 -23.57
CA THR A 64 -2.97 1.02 -24.27
C THR A 64 -3.64 0.17 -25.34
N GLU A 65 -4.86 -0.33 -25.08
CA GLU A 65 -5.68 -0.99 -26.11
C GLU A 65 -5.94 -0.05 -27.30
N TRP A 66 -6.31 1.20 -27.04
CA TRP A 66 -6.49 2.22 -28.08
C TRP A 66 -5.18 2.40 -28.87
N SER A 67 -4.06 2.63 -28.19
CA SER A 67 -2.75 2.86 -28.84
C SER A 67 -2.38 1.72 -29.78
N VAL A 68 -2.47 0.47 -29.32
CA VAL A 68 -2.18 -0.71 -30.16
C VAL A 68 -3.12 -0.79 -31.37
N ALA A 69 -4.40 -0.47 -31.21
CA ALA A 69 -5.36 -0.44 -32.31
C ALA A 69 -5.09 0.67 -33.34
N ASN A 70 -4.25 1.65 -33.00
CA ASN A 70 -3.91 2.81 -33.83
C ASN A 70 -2.39 2.88 -34.03
N ASP A 71 -1.82 1.79 -34.54
CA ASP A 71 -0.40 1.69 -34.93
C ASP A 71 0.61 2.02 -33.81
N SER A 72 0.22 1.79 -32.55
CA SER A 72 1.01 2.12 -31.36
C SER A 72 1.35 3.61 -31.26
N GLU A 73 0.49 4.49 -31.78
CA GLU A 73 0.64 5.93 -31.64
C GLU A 73 0.58 6.37 -30.17
N PRO A 74 1.33 7.43 -29.78
CA PRO A 74 1.23 8.00 -28.44
C PRO A 74 -0.17 8.54 -28.14
N ILE A 75 -0.68 8.26 -26.95
CA ILE A 75 -1.97 8.75 -26.46
C ILE A 75 -1.76 9.59 -25.21
N GLU A 76 -2.39 10.76 -25.18
CA GLU A 76 -2.40 11.64 -24.01
C GLU A 76 -3.18 11.01 -22.86
N VAL A 77 -2.56 10.97 -21.68
CA VAL A 77 -3.19 10.46 -20.46
C VAL A 77 -3.99 11.59 -19.80
N PRO A 78 -5.28 11.41 -19.47
CA PRO A 78 -6.08 12.45 -18.84
C PRO A 78 -5.52 12.89 -17.48
N ASP A 79 -5.52 14.20 -17.24
CA ASP A 79 -5.31 14.74 -15.89
C ASP A 79 -6.61 14.64 -15.09
N PHE A 80 -6.79 13.53 -14.38
CA PHE A 80 -7.95 13.28 -13.52
C PHE A 80 -8.04 14.24 -12.33
N THR A 81 -6.98 15.00 -12.03
CA THR A 81 -6.94 15.96 -10.92
C THR A 81 -7.32 17.37 -11.34
N CYS A 82 -7.54 17.63 -12.63
CA CYS A 82 -7.80 18.96 -13.18
C CYS A 82 -6.75 20.01 -12.75
N GLY A 83 -5.47 19.64 -12.77
CA GLY A 83 -4.33 20.47 -12.39
C GLY A 83 -3.98 20.47 -10.91
N ALA A 84 -4.78 19.84 -10.05
CA ALA A 84 -4.56 19.83 -8.60
C ALA A 84 -3.29 19.05 -8.19
N TYR A 85 -2.81 18.11 -9.02
CA TYR A 85 -1.57 17.36 -8.76
C TYR A 85 -0.36 18.26 -8.46
N LYS A 86 -0.33 19.48 -8.99
CA LYS A 86 0.74 20.46 -8.79
C LYS A 86 0.91 20.91 -7.33
N ALA A 87 -0.14 20.77 -6.52
CA ALA A 87 -0.15 21.15 -5.11
C ALA A 87 -0.22 19.92 -4.16
N ASN A 88 -0.10 18.70 -4.70
CA ASN A 88 -0.17 17.49 -3.90
C ASN A 88 0.90 17.47 -2.81
N GLN A 89 0.48 17.09 -1.61
CA GLN A 89 1.41 16.83 -0.52
C GLN A 89 2.03 15.45 -0.70
N PRO A 90 3.35 15.28 -0.47
CA PRO A 90 3.97 13.97 -0.48
C PRO A 90 3.36 13.03 0.56
N ILE A 91 3.32 11.74 0.23
CA ILE A 91 2.89 10.68 1.15
C ILE A 91 3.90 10.58 2.30
N ASP A 92 3.38 10.40 3.52
CA ASP A 92 4.17 10.15 4.73
C ASP A 92 4.68 8.69 4.75
N ILE A 93 5.89 8.48 4.25
CA ILE A 93 6.58 7.18 4.26
C ILE A 93 7.21 6.88 5.63
N SER A 94 7.48 7.93 6.43
CA SER A 94 8.09 7.81 7.76
C SER A 94 7.12 7.27 8.81
N MET A 95 5.82 7.17 8.51
CA MET A 95 4.75 6.81 9.45
C MET A 95 4.71 7.79 10.64
N GLU A 96 4.91 9.08 10.38
CA GLU A 96 4.79 10.13 11.39
C GLU A 96 3.36 10.27 11.92
N LYS A 97 2.37 10.00 11.05
CA LYS A 97 0.94 10.00 11.40
C LYS A 97 0.34 8.60 11.32
N GLY A 98 -0.42 8.24 12.36
CA GLY A 98 -1.10 6.95 12.43
C GLY A 98 -0.18 5.80 12.87
N GLY A 99 -0.46 4.62 12.35
CA GLY A 99 0.19 3.36 12.67
C GLY A 99 -0.12 2.85 14.08
N ASN A 100 -1.17 3.35 14.73
CA ASN A 100 -1.60 2.92 16.07
C ASN A 100 -2.70 1.85 16.02
N THR A 101 -3.09 1.43 14.82
CA THR A 101 -4.08 0.39 14.60
C THR A 101 -3.57 -0.97 15.09
N GLY A 102 -4.17 -1.46 16.18
CA GLY A 102 -3.94 -2.80 16.70
C GLY A 102 -4.50 -3.90 15.79
N VAL A 103 -3.95 -5.10 15.94
CA VAL A 103 -4.34 -6.31 15.19
C VAL A 103 -4.98 -7.31 16.15
N ARG A 104 -6.10 -7.91 15.75
CA ARG A 104 -6.81 -8.93 16.55
C ARG A 104 -6.18 -10.30 16.33
N LEU A 105 -5.15 -10.61 17.11
CA LEU A 105 -4.40 -11.86 16.98
C LEU A 105 -5.26 -13.11 17.12
N GLU A 106 -6.33 -13.07 17.93
CA GLU A 106 -7.30 -14.16 18.13
C GLU A 106 -8.01 -14.60 16.84
N SER A 107 -8.12 -13.68 15.86
CA SER A 107 -8.79 -13.93 14.58
C SER A 107 -7.85 -14.47 13.50
N ILE A 108 -6.55 -14.45 13.76
CA ILE A 108 -5.55 -15.04 12.88
C ILE A 108 -5.57 -16.53 13.16
N LYS A 109 -6.10 -17.34 12.23
CA LYS A 109 -5.97 -18.80 12.28
C LYS A 109 -4.50 -19.16 12.12
N THR A 110 -3.77 -19.15 13.23
CA THR A 110 -2.44 -19.75 13.27
C THR A 110 -2.61 -21.25 13.21
N ASP A 111 -1.94 -21.90 12.26
CA ASP A 111 -1.54 -23.29 12.43
C ASP A 111 -0.95 -23.44 13.85
N GLU A 112 -1.31 -24.47 14.60
CA GLU A 112 -1.17 -24.54 16.08
C GLU A 112 0.29 -24.48 16.62
N SER A 113 1.29 -24.23 15.77
CA SER A 113 2.71 -24.14 16.11
C SER A 113 3.16 -22.82 16.77
N VAL A 114 2.29 -21.79 16.89
CA VAL A 114 2.68 -20.44 17.38
C VAL A 114 2.19 -20.14 18.80
N LYS A 115 1.86 -21.15 19.61
CA LYS A 115 1.50 -20.96 21.04
C LYS A 115 2.67 -20.76 22.01
N GLN A 116 3.88 -20.47 21.53
CA GLN A 116 4.98 -20.07 22.41
C GLN A 116 5.80 -18.96 21.77
N GLN A 117 5.53 -17.73 22.19
CA GLN A 117 6.56 -16.72 22.43
C GLN A 117 5.96 -15.61 23.30
N ASN A 118 6.05 -15.84 24.61
CA ASN A 118 6.10 -14.78 25.61
C ASN A 118 7.55 -14.31 25.68
N VAL A 119 7.83 -13.09 25.19
CA VAL A 119 8.79 -12.14 25.78
C VAL A 119 8.23 -10.74 25.52
#